data_AF-A0A3N6MD29-F1
#
_entry.id   AF-A0A3N6MD29-F1
#
_cell.length_a   1.000
_cell.length_b   1.000
_cell.length_c   1.000
_cell.angle_alpha   90.00
_cell.angle_beta   90.00
_cell.angle_gamma   90.00
#
_symmetry.space_group_name_H-M   'P 1'
#
loop_
_entity.id
_entity.type
_entity.pdbx_description
1 polymer ?
#
loop_
_entity_poly.entity_id
_entity_poly.type
_entity_poly.pdbx_seq_one_letter_code
_entity_poly.pdbx_strand_id
1 'polypeptide(L)'
;MDSSTDFAALVSRVRTQSKDAAGSDTERVTIRSLEGVDPGSLSTLLETAESEDVPPGDLVFVLSRANADSLLEREADLDDREDLEDRLGRPVRVEERMPDETVLLLAPDAVDGEQIVDPTAIACGVIGSDS
;
A
#
# COMPACT_ATOMS: atom_id res chain seq x y z
N MET A 1 10.26 -9.79 -2.18
CA MET A 1 8.96 -9.92 -2.86
C MET A 1 9.13 -10.49 -4.26
N ASP A 2 8.53 -11.65 -4.51
CA ASP A 2 8.60 -12.35 -5.79
C ASP A 2 7.71 -11.73 -6.87
N SER A 3 8.14 -11.86 -8.13
CA SER A 3 7.31 -11.51 -9.29
C SER A 3 6.06 -12.38 -9.45
N SER A 4 5.95 -13.48 -8.69
CA SER A 4 4.77 -14.35 -8.65
C SER A 4 3.74 -13.94 -7.59
N THR A 5 4.00 -12.90 -6.78
CA THR A 5 3.06 -12.44 -5.75
C THR A 5 1.69 -12.13 -6.37
N ASP A 6 0.65 -12.75 -5.81
CA ASP A 6 -0.73 -12.45 -6.16
C ASP A 6 -1.26 -11.36 -5.23
N PHE A 7 -1.18 -10.11 -5.70
CA PHE A 7 -1.61 -8.95 -4.92
C PHE A 7 -3.12 -8.96 -4.62
N ALA A 8 -3.95 -9.56 -5.48
CA ALA A 8 -5.38 -9.67 -5.20
C ALA A 8 -5.62 -10.58 -3.98
N ALA A 9 -4.94 -11.75 -3.97
CA ALA A 9 -5.01 -12.68 -2.84
C ALA A 9 -4.41 -12.06 -1.56
N LEU A 10 -3.26 -11.37 -1.69
CA LEU A 10 -2.59 -10.70 -0.57
C LEU A 10 -3.50 -9.62 0.05
N VAL A 11 -4.13 -8.75 -0.75
CA VAL A 11 -5.08 -7.74 -0.26
C VAL A 11 -6.23 -8.40 0.50
N SER A 12 -6.80 -9.48 -0.03
CA SER A 12 -7.87 -10.22 0.65
C SER A 12 -7.40 -10.74 2.02
N ARG A 13 -6.17 -11.25 2.09
CA ARG A 13 -5.57 -11.77 3.32
C ARG A 13 -5.27 -10.67 4.34
N VAL A 14 -4.70 -9.55 3.90
CA VAL A 14 -4.49 -8.35 4.71
C VAL A 14 -5.80 -7.87 5.34
N ARG A 15 -6.85 -7.70 4.52
CA ARG A 15 -8.18 -7.28 5.00
C ARG A 15 -8.77 -8.27 6.02
N THR A 16 -8.55 -9.57 5.82
CA THR A 16 -9.02 -10.63 6.73
C THR A 16 -8.27 -10.61 8.06
N GLN A 17 -6.94 -10.56 8.03
CA GLN A 17 -6.10 -10.59 9.22
C GLN A 17 -6.35 -9.37 10.13
N SER A 18 -6.57 -8.20 9.54
CA SER A 18 -6.94 -7.01 10.30
C SER A 18 -8.29 -7.18 11.01
N LYS A 19 -9.28 -7.82 10.35
CA LYS A 19 -10.61 -8.06 10.91
C LYS A 19 -10.60 -9.09 12.05
N ASP A 20 -9.81 -10.15 11.92
CA ASP A 20 -9.73 -11.24 12.91
C ASP A 20 -8.88 -10.87 14.14
N ALA A 21 -7.93 -9.93 14.02
CA ALA A 21 -7.07 -9.52 15.12
C ALA A 21 -7.74 -8.57 16.14
N ALA A 22 -9.04 -8.28 16.00
CA ALA A 22 -9.83 -7.47 16.93
C ALA A 22 -10.06 -8.22 18.26
N GLY A 23 -9.01 -8.37 19.07
CA GLY A 23 -9.09 -8.97 20.41
C GLY A 23 -7.89 -9.79 20.88
N SER A 24 -6.79 -9.88 20.10
CA SER A 24 -5.57 -10.59 20.51
C SER A 24 -4.32 -9.73 20.36
N ASP A 25 -3.31 -10.03 21.20
CA ASP A 25 -1.94 -9.50 21.26
C ASP A 25 -1.09 -9.86 20.02
N THR A 26 -1.72 -10.00 18.87
CA THR A 26 -1.08 -10.39 17.61
C THR A 26 -0.76 -9.13 16.82
N GLU A 27 0.44 -9.10 16.24
CA GLU A 27 0.91 -8.06 15.34
C GLU A 27 -0.09 -7.86 14.18
N ARG A 28 -0.40 -6.60 13.86
CA ARG A 28 -1.49 -6.25 12.92
C ARG A 28 -0.98 -5.45 11.74
N VAL A 29 -1.64 -5.68 10.61
CA VAL A 29 -1.53 -4.81 9.44
C VAL A 29 -2.25 -3.50 9.72
N THR A 30 -1.59 -2.39 9.41
CA THR A 30 -2.18 -1.05 9.52
C THR A 30 -3.21 -0.86 8.41
N ILE A 31 -4.47 -0.58 8.73
CA ILE A 31 -5.51 -0.24 7.74
C ILE A 31 -5.97 1.21 7.94
N ARG A 32 -6.00 1.97 6.85
CA ARG A 32 -6.49 3.34 6.82
C ARG A 32 -7.47 3.54 5.68
N SER A 33 -8.53 4.29 5.93
CA SER A 33 -9.40 4.79 4.87
C SER A 33 -8.76 6.03 4.24
N LEU A 34 -8.72 6.06 2.91
CA LEU A 34 -8.24 7.20 2.12
C LEU A 34 -9.45 7.83 1.40
N GLU A 35 -9.49 9.15 1.34
CA GLU A 35 -10.52 9.90 0.59
C GLU A 35 -10.32 9.78 -0.93
N GLY A 36 -9.10 9.49 -1.36
CA GLY A 36 -8.73 9.31 -2.75
C GLY A 36 -7.29 8.84 -2.90
N VAL A 37 -6.88 8.66 -4.14
CA VAL A 37 -5.47 8.39 -4.48
C VAL A 37 -4.83 9.70 -4.91
N ASP A 38 -4.18 10.35 -3.97
CA ASP A 38 -3.41 11.58 -4.17
C ASP A 38 -2.10 11.52 -3.36
N PRO A 39 -1.06 12.28 -3.75
CA PRO A 39 0.22 12.23 -3.05
C PRO A 39 0.14 12.58 -1.55
N GLY A 40 -0.81 13.41 -1.14
CA GLY A 40 -1.03 13.76 0.27
C GLY A 40 -1.58 12.59 1.08
N SER A 41 -2.61 11.91 0.55
CA SER A 41 -3.17 10.68 1.12
C SER A 41 -2.13 9.56 1.20
N LEU A 42 -1.31 9.40 0.15
CA LEU A 42 -0.22 8.41 0.13
C LEU A 42 0.89 8.74 1.15
N SER A 43 1.28 10.02 1.25
CA SER A 43 2.26 10.48 2.25
C SER A 43 1.77 10.23 3.67
N THR A 44 0.49 10.51 3.94
CA THR A 44 -0.13 10.23 5.24
C THR A 44 -0.13 8.74 5.57
N LEU A 45 -0.38 7.89 4.57
CA LEU A 45 -0.31 6.44 4.73
C LEU A 45 1.13 6.00 5.04
N LEU A 46 2.13 6.58 4.38
CA LEU A 46 3.55 6.34 4.63
C LEU A 46 3.94 6.75 6.05
N GLU A 47 3.63 7.97 6.47
CA GLU A 47 3.91 8.44 7.84
C GLU A 47 3.27 7.55 8.92
N THR A 48 2.14 6.91 8.60
CA THR A 48 1.49 5.97 9.51
C THR A 48 2.19 4.60 9.51
N ALA A 49 2.67 4.15 8.36
CA ALA A 49 3.37 2.88 8.22
C ALA A 49 4.81 2.95 8.75
N GLU A 50 5.44 4.11 8.67
CA GLU A 50 6.73 4.40 9.29
C GLU A 50 6.55 4.59 10.81
N SER A 51 6.50 3.47 11.53
CA SER A 51 6.61 3.43 12.99
C SER A 51 8.04 3.13 13.42
N GLU A 52 8.34 3.27 14.72
CA GLU A 52 9.66 2.93 15.28
C GLU A 52 10.10 1.48 15.01
N ASP A 53 9.15 0.59 14.67
CA ASP A 53 9.37 -0.83 14.38
C ASP A 53 9.65 -1.13 12.90
N VAL A 54 9.45 -0.17 11.99
CA VAL A 54 9.66 -0.34 10.54
C VAL A 54 10.84 0.51 10.08
N PRO A 55 11.89 -0.09 9.47
CA PRO A 55 13.02 0.66 8.97
C PRO A 55 12.60 1.64 7.85
N PRO A 56 13.05 2.90 7.91
CA PRO A 56 12.71 3.90 6.91
C PRO A 56 13.37 3.56 5.56
N GLY A 57 12.59 3.65 4.49
CA GLY A 57 13.07 3.49 3.11
C GLY A 57 12.91 2.09 2.49
N ASP A 58 12.52 1.08 3.27
CA ASP A 58 12.29 -0.29 2.74
C ASP A 58 10.86 -0.51 2.23
N LEU A 59 9.95 0.45 2.48
CA LEU A 59 8.55 0.34 2.08
C LEU A 59 8.36 0.66 0.59
N VAL A 60 7.57 -0.19 -0.09
CA VAL A 60 7.20 -0.05 -1.50
C VAL A 60 5.70 0.20 -1.59
N PHE A 61 5.31 1.24 -2.32
CA PHE A 61 3.92 1.44 -2.69
C PHE A 61 3.52 0.45 -3.79
N VAL A 62 2.40 -0.23 -3.63
CA VAL A 62 1.80 -1.08 -4.65
C VAL A 62 0.42 -0.52 -5.00
N LEU A 63 0.30 -0.04 -6.23
CA LEU A 63 -0.90 0.60 -6.77
C LEU A 63 -1.48 -0.25 -7.90
N SER A 64 -2.80 -0.15 -8.10
CA SER A 64 -3.40 -0.64 -9.31
C SER A 64 -3.02 0.26 -10.48
N ARG A 65 -3.16 -0.25 -11.69
CA ARG A 65 -2.95 0.55 -12.90
C ARG A 65 -3.87 1.77 -12.93
N ALA A 66 -5.15 1.61 -12.59
CA ALA A 66 -6.10 2.72 -12.56
C ALA A 66 -5.71 3.79 -11.53
N ASN A 67 -5.16 3.40 -10.38
CA ASN A 67 -4.70 4.33 -9.35
C ASN A 67 -3.46 5.11 -9.79
N ALA A 68 -2.50 4.44 -10.43
CA ALA A 68 -1.34 5.09 -11.00
C ALA A 68 -1.73 6.06 -12.13
N ASP A 69 -2.55 5.62 -13.09
CA ASP A 69 -3.04 6.47 -14.17
C ASP A 69 -3.82 7.68 -13.60
N SER A 70 -4.70 7.46 -12.63
CA SER A 70 -5.47 8.55 -12.01
C SER A 70 -4.60 9.56 -11.26
N LEU A 71 -3.45 9.16 -10.69
CA LEU A 71 -2.51 10.09 -10.07
C LEU A 71 -1.85 10.98 -11.13
N LEU A 72 -1.35 10.36 -12.21
CA LEU A 72 -0.68 11.06 -13.31
C LEU A 72 -1.62 12.00 -14.05
N GLU A 73 -2.89 11.63 -14.22
CA GLU A 73 -3.88 12.49 -14.87
C GLU A 73 -4.30 13.70 -14.02
N ARG A 74 -4.21 13.59 -12.68
CA ARG A 74 -4.69 14.62 -11.75
C ARG A 74 -3.61 15.60 -11.33
N GLU A 75 -2.39 15.13 -11.12
CA GLU A 75 -1.26 15.96 -10.68
C GLU A 75 -0.50 16.45 -11.91
N ALA A 76 -0.63 17.74 -12.22
CA ALA A 76 0.05 18.34 -13.37
C ALA A 76 1.59 18.36 -13.26
N ASP A 77 2.13 18.08 -12.07
CA ASP A 77 3.57 17.98 -11.79
C ASP A 77 4.11 16.55 -11.89
N LEU A 78 3.28 15.57 -12.27
CA LEU A 78 3.69 14.17 -12.46
C LEU A 78 3.54 13.78 -13.94
N ASP A 79 4.65 13.65 -14.66
CA ASP A 79 4.64 13.20 -16.05
C ASP A 79 4.66 11.67 -16.14
N ASP A 80 5.31 11.00 -15.19
CA ASP A 80 5.38 9.55 -15.13
C ASP A 80 5.50 8.95 -13.72
N ARG A 81 5.70 7.63 -13.67
CA ARG A 81 5.86 6.88 -12.42
C ARG A 81 7.13 7.30 -11.66
N GLU A 82 8.20 7.68 -12.36
CA GLU A 82 9.46 8.07 -11.70
C GLU A 82 9.26 9.39 -10.93
N ASP A 83 8.52 10.35 -11.49
CA ASP A 83 8.16 11.59 -10.77
C ASP A 83 7.35 11.30 -9.48
N LEU A 84 6.46 10.32 -9.53
CA LEU A 84 5.68 9.90 -8.36
C LEU A 84 6.59 9.26 -7.30
N GLU A 85 7.54 8.42 -7.70
CA GLU A 85 8.54 7.83 -6.80
C GLU A 85 9.40 8.91 -6.13
N ASP A 86 9.86 9.89 -6.90
CA ASP A 86 10.62 11.04 -6.39
C ASP A 86 9.81 11.88 -5.40
N ARG A 87 8.52 12.11 -5.69
CA ARG A 87 7.62 12.88 -4.82
C ARG A 87 7.32 12.17 -3.51
N LEU A 88 7.13 10.86 -3.54
CA LEU A 88 6.88 10.04 -2.35
C LEU A 88 8.18 9.67 -1.61
N GLY A 89 9.33 9.81 -2.27
CA GLY A 89 10.63 9.34 -1.78
C GLY A 89 10.66 7.81 -1.57
N ARG A 90 9.75 7.07 -2.22
CA ARG A 90 9.59 5.62 -2.07
C ARG A 90 9.31 5.00 -3.43
N PRO A 91 9.80 3.77 -3.69
CA PRO A 91 9.50 3.05 -4.92
C PRO A 91 7.99 2.77 -5.06
N VAL A 92 7.50 2.82 -6.29
CA VAL A 92 6.10 2.61 -6.65
C VAL A 92 6.01 1.49 -7.67
N ARG A 93 5.25 0.47 -7.33
CA ARG A 93 4.99 -0.70 -8.15
C ARG A 93 3.55 -0.69 -8.63
N VAL A 94 3.36 -0.80 -9.93
CA VAL A 94 2.04 -0.85 -10.56
C VAL A 94 1.69 -2.29 -10.89
N GLU A 95 0.56 -2.77 -10.39
CA GLU A 95 0.14 -4.16 -10.50
C GLU A 95 -1.29 -4.27 -11.04
N GLU A 96 -1.46 -4.93 -12.19
CA GLU A 96 -2.75 -5.01 -12.88
C GLU A 96 -3.82 -5.79 -12.11
N ARG A 97 -3.39 -6.70 -11.23
CA ARG A 97 -4.29 -7.51 -10.39
C ARG A 97 -4.65 -6.83 -9.07
N MET A 98 -4.09 -5.65 -8.79
CA MET A 98 -4.37 -4.94 -7.54
C MET A 98 -5.74 -4.26 -7.63
N PRO A 99 -6.63 -4.40 -6.62
CA PRO A 99 -7.92 -3.72 -6.61
C PRO A 99 -7.78 -2.19 -6.64
N ASP A 100 -8.56 -1.52 -7.49
CA ASP A 100 -8.53 -0.05 -7.62
C ASP A 100 -8.97 0.67 -6.34
N GLU A 101 -9.79 0.04 -5.51
CA GLU A 101 -10.22 0.55 -4.20
C GLU A 101 -9.17 0.36 -3.09
N THR A 102 -7.95 -0.06 -3.42
CA THR A 102 -6.89 -0.36 -2.45
C THR A 102 -5.58 0.32 -2.85
N VAL A 103 -4.76 0.59 -1.85
CA VAL A 103 -3.34 0.94 -1.94
C VAL A 103 -2.62 0.06 -0.92
N LEU A 104 -1.57 -0.64 -1.33
CA LEU A 104 -0.72 -1.34 -0.39
C LEU A 104 0.60 -0.59 -0.23
N LEU A 105 1.12 -0.59 0.99
CA LEU A 105 2.44 -0.10 1.31
C LEU A 105 3.12 -1.17 2.17
N LEU A 106 4.17 -1.81 1.66
CA LEU A 106 4.77 -2.94 2.35
C LEU A 106 6.28 -3.05 2.09
N ALA A 107 7.00 -3.59 3.06
CA ALA A 107 8.39 -4.00 2.84
C ALA A 107 8.42 -5.27 1.97
N PRO A 108 9.31 -5.38 0.96
CA PRO A 108 9.39 -6.55 0.10
C PRO A 108 9.62 -7.87 0.83
N ASP A 109 10.24 -7.83 2.01
CA ASP A 109 10.53 -8.99 2.86
C ASP A 109 9.41 -9.29 3.86
N ALA A 110 8.41 -8.40 3.99
CA ALA A 110 7.22 -8.63 4.79
C ALA A 110 6.28 -9.67 4.18
N VAL A 111 6.51 -10.04 2.90
CA VAL A 111 5.69 -10.98 2.16
C VAL A 111 6.52 -12.01 1.42
N ASP A 112 6.06 -13.27 1.46
CA ASP A 112 6.59 -14.38 0.68
C ASP A 112 5.47 -14.93 -0.23
N GLY A 113 5.47 -14.48 -1.49
CA GLY A 113 4.36 -14.70 -2.40
C GLY A 113 3.07 -14.03 -1.89
N GLU A 114 2.10 -14.84 -1.45
CA GLU A 114 0.82 -14.42 -0.86
C GLU A 114 0.80 -14.50 0.69
N GLN A 115 1.88 -15.00 1.30
CA GLN A 115 1.98 -15.13 2.75
C GLN A 115 2.52 -13.85 3.38
N ILE A 116 1.88 -13.43 4.47
CA ILE A 116 2.32 -12.31 5.30
C ILE A 116 3.30 -12.86 6.33
N VAL A 117 4.56 -12.46 6.20
CA VAL A 117 5.67 -12.86 7.09
C VAL A 117 5.78 -11.88 8.25
N ASP A 118 5.66 -10.58 7.95
CA ASP A 118 5.68 -9.51 8.94
C ASP A 118 4.50 -8.56 8.70
N PRO A 119 3.42 -8.65 9.48
CA PRO A 119 2.26 -7.78 9.31
C PRO A 119 2.53 -6.32 9.74
N THR A 120 3.54 -6.06 10.58
CA THR A 120 3.84 -4.70 11.08
C THR A 120 4.46 -3.83 10.00
N ALA A 121 5.23 -4.45 9.09
CA ALA A 121 5.82 -3.82 7.91
C ALA A 121 4.84 -3.74 6.72
N ILE A 122 3.53 -3.84 6.98
CA ILE A 122 2.46 -3.73 5.97
C ILE A 122 1.44 -2.67 6.43
N ALA A 123 1.09 -1.80 5.50
CA ALA A 123 -0.03 -0.87 5.60
C ALA A 123 -0.92 -0.99 4.35
N CYS A 124 -2.22 -0.79 4.57
CA CYS A 124 -3.26 -0.90 3.56
C CYS A 124 -4.14 0.34 3.61
N GLY A 125 -4.09 1.13 2.55
CA GLY A 125 -5.03 2.20 2.26
C GLY A 125 -6.26 1.62 1.55
N VAL A 126 -7.44 1.83 2.11
CA VAL A 126 -8.72 1.50 1.46
C VAL A 126 -9.33 2.79 0.97
N ILE A 127 -9.47 2.93 -0.34
CA ILE A 127 -10.05 4.13 -0.94
C ILE A 127 -11.57 4.02 -0.77
N GLY A 128 -12.13 4.92 0.04
CA GLY A 128 -13.55 4.97 0.27
C GLY A 128 -14.25 5.71 -0.86
N SER A 129 -15.13 5.02 -1.59
CA SER A 129 -16.16 5.69 -2.40
C SER A 129 -17.23 6.25 -1.45
N ASP A 130 -16.94 7.31 -0.70
CA ASP A 130 -17.97 8.03 0.05
C ASP A 130 -18.29 9.35 -0.66
N SER A 131 -19.28 9.27 -1.56
CA SER A 131 -20.30 10.29 -1.82
C SER A 131 -21.41 9.72 -2.70
#